data_AF-A0AAN9MS67-F1
#
_entry.id   AF-A0AAN9MS67-F1
#
_cell.length_a   1.000
_cell.length_b   1.000
_cell.length_c   1.000
_cell.angle_alpha   90.00
_cell.angle_beta   90.00
_cell.angle_gamma   90.00
#
_symmetry.space_group_name_H-M   'P 1'
#
loop_
_entity.id
_entity.type
_entity.pdbx_description
1 polymer ?
#
loop_
_entity_poly.entity_id
_entity_poly.type
_entity_poly.pdbx_seq_one_letter_code
_entity_poly.pdbx_strand_id
1 'polypeptide(L)' 'MASSWTPRQNKLFEQALALYDRETPDRWQNVANLVGRSVEEVKKHYEILQEDVKRIEHGQVPFPRYKTNTNNNT' A
#
# COMPACT_ATOMS: atom_id res chain seq x y z
N MET A 1 15.38 3.21 -5.16
CA MET A 1 15.78 2.10 -4.25
C MET A 1 14.60 1.13 -4.20
N ALA A 2 14.81 -0.14 -4.53
CA ALA A 2 13.75 -1.14 -4.40
C ALA A 2 13.31 -1.19 -2.93
N SER A 3 11.99 -1.13 -2.69
CA SER A 3 11.44 -1.28 -1.33
C SER A 3 11.95 -2.59 -0.73
N SER A 4 12.46 -2.56 0.49
CA SER A 4 12.91 -3.76 1.23
C SER A 4 11.76 -4.69 1.60
N TRP A 5 10.51 -4.33 1.27
CA TRP A 5 9.31 -5.09 1.54
C TRP A 5 9.08 -6.16 0.48
N THR A 6 9.00 -7.41 0.92
CA THR A 6 8.58 -8.51 0.06
C THR A 6 7.08 -8.41 -0.23
N PRO A 7 6.58 -8.98 -1.35
CA PRO A 7 5.15 -9.03 -1.63
C PRO A 7 4.33 -9.68 -0.51
N ARG A 8 4.89 -10.71 0.15
CA ARG A 8 4.26 -11.37 1.30
C ARG A 8 4.12 -10.42 2.50
N GLN A 9 5.17 -9.66 2.83
CA GLN A 9 5.12 -8.69 3.93
C GLN A 9 4.12 -7.57 3.63
N ASN A 10 4.08 -7.07 2.39
CA ASN A 10 3.10 -6.05 2.01
C ASN A 10 1.66 -6.56 2.14
N LYS A 11 1.39 -7.80 1.71
CA LYS A 11 0.09 -8.44 1.89
C LYS A 11 -0.30 -8.59 3.36
N LEU A 12 0.64 -9.02 4.22
CA LEU A 12 0.42 -9.11 5.67
C LEU A 12 0.16 -7.74 6.29
N PHE A 13 0.84 -6.70 5.82
CA PHE A 13 0.64 -5.33 6.27
C PHE A 13 -0.77 -4.83 5.92
N GLU A 14 -1.23 -5.01 4.68
CA GLU A 14 -2.60 -4.65 4.28
C GLU A 14 -3.66 -5.40 5.11
N GLN A 15 -3.45 -6.70 5.34
CA GLN A 15 -4.33 -7.51 6.20
C GLN A 15 -4.32 -7.00 7.65
N ALA A 16 -3.16 -6.64 8.20
CA ALA A 16 -3.05 -6.10 9.54
C ALA A 16 -3.73 -4.74 9.67
N LEU A 17 -3.66 -3.87 8.65
CA LEU A 17 -4.37 -2.59 8.66
C LEU A 17 -5.90 -2.75 8.64
N ALA A 18 -6.40 -3.83 8.03
CA ALA A 18 -7.82 -4.17 8.03
C ALA A 18 -8.27 -4.80 9.36
N LEU A 19 -7.40 -5.56 10.02
CA LEU A 19 -7.67 -6.20 11.31
C LEU A 19 -7.57 -5.22 12.49
N TYR A 20 -6.57 -4.34 12.47
CA TYR A 20 -6.29 -3.37 13.52
C TYR A 20 -6.65 -1.97 13.01
N ASP A 21 -7.83 -1.51 13.38
CA ASP A 21 -8.34 -0.19 13.04
C ASP A 21 -7.60 0.94 13.80
N ARG A 22 -8.10 2.17 13.69
CA ARG A 22 -7.47 3.35 14.32
C ARG A 22 -7.67 3.41 15.84
N GLU A 23 -8.69 2.73 16.37
CA GLU A 23 -9.04 2.75 17.78
C GLU A 23 -8.38 1.60 18.55
N THR A 24 -7.84 0.62 17.83
CA THR A 24 -7.07 -0.50 18.37
C THR A 24 -5.89 0.00 19.22
N PRO A 25 -5.85 -0.31 20.53
CA PRO A 25 -4.68 -0.03 21.37
C PRO A 25 -3.43 -0.70 20.81
N ASP A 26 -2.29 -0.01 20.90
CA ASP A 26 -1.00 -0.51 20.40
C ASP A 26 -1.02 -1.00 18.94
N ARG A 27 -1.92 -0.42 18.12
CA ARG A 27 -2.13 -0.77 16.70
C ARG A 27 -0.82 -1.06 15.96
N TRP A 28 0.14 -0.15 16.05
CA TRP A 28 1.40 -0.27 15.31
C TRP A 28 2.27 -1.42 15.80
N GLN A 29 2.24 -1.73 17.10
CA GLN A 29 2.93 -2.89 17.65
C GLN A 29 2.29 -4.19 17.14
N ASN A 30 0.96 -4.25 17.09
CA ASN A 30 0.23 -5.41 16.59
C ASN A 30 0.49 -5.66 15.10
N VAL A 31 0.51 -4.59 14.30
CA VAL A 31 0.87 -4.66 12.86
C VAL A 31 2.32 -5.12 12.70
N ALA A 32 3.26 -4.52 13.43
CA ALA A 32 4.68 -4.88 13.41
C ALA A 32 4.91 -6.36 13.73
N ASN A 33 4.24 -6.87 14.76
CA ASN A 33 4.31 -8.27 15.16
C ASN A 33 3.79 -9.22 14.06
N LEU A 34 2.68 -8.88 13.40
CA LEU A 34 2.08 -9.73 12.35
C LEU A 34 2.92 -9.75 11.08
N VAL A 35 3.54 -8.63 10.72
CA VAL A 35 4.36 -8.49 9.52
C VAL A 35 5.79 -9.02 9.72
N GLY A 36 6.28 -9.03 10.95
CA GLY A 36 7.68 -9.32 11.28
C GLY A 36 8.61 -8.16 10.92
N ARG A 37 8.22 -6.94 11.27
CA ARG A 37 8.96 -5.68 11.01
C ARG A 37 9.02 -4.82 12.28
N SER A 38 9.86 -3.80 12.29
CA SER A 38 9.86 -2.82 13.39
C SER A 38 8.65 -1.89 13.30
N VAL A 39 8.25 -1.30 14.44
CA VAL A 39 7.16 -0.31 14.49
C VAL A 39 7.48 0.91 13.62
N GLU A 40 8.74 1.33 13.59
CA GLU A 40 9.23 2.45 12.79
C GLU A 40 9.15 2.15 11.30
N GLU A 41 9.54 0.93 10.88
CA GLU A 41 9.43 0.50 9.49
C GLU A 41 7.96 0.47 9.03
N VAL A 42 7.06 -0.04 9.88
CA VAL A 42 5.62 -0.10 9.60
C VAL A 42 5.03 1.30 9.47
N LYS A 43 5.33 2.22 10.40
CA LYS A 43 4.82 3.60 10.35
C LYS A 43 5.29 4.32 9.09
N LYS A 44 6.59 4.21 8.75
CA LYS A 44 7.14 4.78 7.53
C LYS A 44 6.48 4.21 6.27
N HIS A 45 6.25 2.89 6.24
CA HIS A 45 5.57 2.25 5.10
C HIS A 45 4.12 2.72 4.97
N TYR A 46 3.43 2.94 6.10
CA TYR A 46 2.09 3.52 6.11
C TYR A 46 2.04 4.98 5.62
N GLU A 47 3.02 5.81 5.98
CA GLU A 47 3.12 7.19 5.48
C GLU A 47 3.27 7.21 3.95
N ILE A 48 4.13 6.35 3.40
CA ILE A 48 4.29 6.20 1.94
C ILE A 48 2.97 5.77 1.30
N LEU A 49 2.27 4.80 1.88
CA LEU A 49 0.96 4.37 1.39
C LEU A 49 -0.05 5.54 1.38
N GLN A 50 -0.08 6.37 2.42
CA GLN A 50 -0.96 7.54 2.47
C GLN A 50 -0.60 8.58 1.40
N GLU A 51 0.68 8.80 1.13
CA GLU A 51 1.10 9.67 0.02
C GLU A 51 0.69 9.13 -1.34
N ASP A 52 0.87 7.82 -1.58
CA ASP A 52 0.46 7.19 -2.83
C ASP A 52 -1.05 7.31 -3.06
N VAL A 53 -1.87 7.08 -2.03
CA VAL A 53 -3.32 7.28 -2.10
C VAL A 53 -3.66 8.73 -2.46
N LYS A 54 -3.03 9.72 -1.80
CA LYS A 54 -3.25 11.14 -2.14
C LYS A 54 -2.87 11.47 -3.58
N ARG A 55 -1.77 10.90 -4.09
CA ARG A 55 -1.36 11.10 -5.49
C ARG A 55 -2.37 10.50 -6.46
N ILE A 56 -2.93 9.33 -6.16
CA ILE A 56 -3.99 8.69 -6.95
C ILE A 56 -5.23 9.58 -6.97
N GLU A 57 -5.69 10.04 -5.81
CA GLU A 57 -6.87 10.91 -5.66
C GLU A 57 -6.72 12.24 -6.40
N HIS A 58 -5.52 12.81 -6.45
CA HIS A 58 -5.22 14.03 -7.20
C HIS A 58 -4.93 13.81 -8.68
N GLY A 59 -5.06 12.57 -9.21
CA GLY A 59 -4.77 12.27 -10.61
C GLY A 59 -3.28 12.43 -10.99
N GLN A 60 -2.39 12.39 -10.00
CA GLN A 60 -0.93 12.52 -10.18
C GLN A 60 -0.25 11.19 -10.50
N VAL A 61 -1.03 10.15 -10.78
CA VAL A 61 -0.54 8.84 -11.21
C VAL A 61 -0.89 8.65 -12.68
N PRO A 62 0.08 8.33 -13.55
CA PRO A 62 -0.20 8.17 -14.97
C PRO A 62 -1.19 7.03 -15.17
N PHE A 63 -2.25 7.28 -15.96
CA PHE A 63 -3.15 6.22 -16.37
C PHE A 63 -2.37 5.17 -17.17
N PRO A 64 -2.64 3.87 -16.93
CA PRO A 64 -2.11 2.82 -17.78
C PRO A 64 -2.49 3.11 -19.23
N ARG A 65 -1.54 2.97 -20.15
CA ARG A 65 -1.81 3.11 -21.59
C ARG A 65 -2.55 1.85 -22.05
N TYR A 66 -3.85 1.82 -21.83
CA TYR A 66 -4.72 0.75 -22.32
C TYR A 66 -4.69 0.78 -23.85
N LYS A 67 -4.26 -0.32 -24.48
CA LYS A 67 -4.30 -0.45 -25.94
C LYS A 67 -5.77 -0.48 -26.35
N THR A 68 -6.25 0.58 -27.00
CA THR A 68 -7.56 0.56 -27.64
C THR A 68 -7.45 -0.32 -28.88
N ASN A 69 -8.17 -1.44 -28.90
CA ASN A 69 -8.33 -2.25 -30.09
C ASN A 69 -9.27 -1.49 -31.04
N THR A 70 -8.72 -0.56 -31.83
CA THR A 70 -9.43 0.05 -32.97
C THR A 70 -9.60 -1.02 -34.04
N ASN A 71 -10.70 -1.77 -33.94
CA ASN A 71 -11.19 -2.60 -35.03
C ASN A 71 -11.79 -1.68 -36.09
N ASN A 72 -10.96 -1.16 -36.99
CA ASN A 72 -11.41 -0.46 -38.18
C ASN A 72 -11.83 -1.52 -39.22
N ASN A 73 -13.09 -1.95 -39.18
CA ASN A 73 -13.72 -2.55 -40.36
C ASN A 73 -14.19 -1.39 -41.25
N THR A 74 -13.45 -1.16 -42.33
CA THR A 74 -13.89 -0.41 -43.51
C THR A 74 -14.22 -1.39 -44.61
#